data_AF-A0A955UIA7-F1
#
_entry.id   AF-A0A955UIA7-F1
#
_cell.length_a   1.000
_cell.length_b   1.000
_cell.length_c   1.000
_cell.angle_alpha   90.00
_cell.angle_beta   90.00
_cell.angle_gamma   90.00
#
_symmetry.space_group_name_H-M   'P 1'
#
loop_
_entity.id
_entity.type
_entity.pdbx_description
1 polymer ?
#
loop_
_entity_poly.entity_id
_entity_poly.type
_entity_poly.pdbx_seq_one_letter_code
_entity_poly.pdbx_strand_id
1 'polypeptide(L)'
;MKRSRRPSPASVPLAMLLASLLAAPVSAQRAVPITNADERGRVPYNLTVEFSTSGCLFNCSNFALFSDTTMLFDAPAVPTGKRLIVEWVSASLPASSSANSISFQSSRIIANQRALWQYHGPYYGVSGTDLRGMSSGAFFSYGPGETPHIRVYLTAASGFLASISIGGYLIEEP
;
A
#
# COMPACT_ATOMS: atom_id res chain seq x y z
N MET A 1 -67.41 -24.28 53.74
CA MET A 1 -66.29 -25.24 53.51
C MET A 1 -66.02 -25.34 52.01
N LYS A 2 -64.74 -25.43 51.62
CA LYS A 2 -64.16 -25.75 50.28
C LYS A 2 -64.16 -24.69 49.15
N ARG A 3 -62.92 -24.18 48.96
CA ARG A 3 -62.21 -23.56 47.81
C ARG A 3 -62.80 -23.72 46.40
N SER A 4 -62.61 -22.70 45.53
CA SER A 4 -62.09 -22.88 44.16
C SER A 4 -61.78 -21.55 43.42
N ARG A 5 -60.49 -21.34 43.07
CA ARG A 5 -59.92 -20.79 41.79
C ARG A 5 -60.29 -19.33 41.38
N ARG A 6 -59.42 -18.46 40.83
CA ARG A 6 -58.20 -18.57 40.00
C ARG A 6 -57.58 -17.14 39.80
N PRO A 7 -56.54 -16.90 38.96
CA PRO A 7 -55.31 -16.19 39.35
C PRO A 7 -55.12 -14.78 38.75
N SER A 8 -53.99 -14.17 39.17
CA SER A 8 -53.41 -12.85 38.89
C SER A 8 -53.52 -12.29 37.46
N PRO A 9 -53.62 -10.95 37.31
CA PRO A 9 -53.28 -10.28 36.06
C PRO A 9 -51.76 -10.14 35.90
N ALA A 10 -51.32 -10.40 34.68
CA ALA A 10 -49.96 -10.45 34.20
C ALA A 10 -49.22 -9.11 34.33
N SER A 11 -48.07 -9.14 35.00
CA SER A 11 -47.03 -8.13 34.86
C SER A 11 -46.18 -8.49 33.64
N VAL A 12 -46.19 -7.59 32.66
CA VAL A 12 -45.47 -7.69 31.38
C VAL A 12 -43.97 -7.88 31.63
N PRO A 13 -43.31 -8.92 31.08
CA PRO A 13 -41.87 -9.02 31.13
C PRO A 13 -41.24 -8.01 30.17
N LEU A 14 -40.31 -7.22 30.72
CA LEU A 14 -39.42 -6.27 30.06
C LEU A 14 -38.52 -7.03 29.06
N ALA A 15 -39.00 -7.21 27.83
CA ALA A 15 -38.22 -7.71 26.71
C ALA A 15 -37.89 -6.55 25.77
N MET A 16 -36.74 -5.90 25.98
CA MET A 16 -36.02 -5.27 24.88
C MET A 16 -34.60 -5.83 24.87
N LEU A 17 -34.49 -6.88 24.06
CA LEU A 17 -33.33 -7.33 23.30
C LEU A 17 -32.06 -6.49 23.51
N LEU A 18 -31.14 -7.01 24.32
CA LEU A 18 -29.71 -6.87 24.03
C LEU A 18 -29.47 -7.61 22.71
N ALA A 19 -29.53 -6.89 21.59
CA ALA A 19 -29.07 -7.40 20.31
C ALA A 19 -27.55 -7.57 20.39
N SER A 20 -27.16 -8.82 20.56
CA SER A 20 -25.81 -9.35 20.46
C SER A 20 -25.12 -8.81 19.20
N LEU A 21 -24.25 -7.82 19.36
CA LEU A 21 -23.21 -7.56 18.37
C LEU A 21 -22.25 -8.74 18.42
N LEU A 22 -22.56 -9.75 17.62
CA LEU A 22 -21.59 -10.68 17.07
C LEU A 22 -20.60 -9.86 16.24
N ALA A 23 -19.63 -9.25 16.91
CA ALA A 23 -18.35 -8.93 16.30
C ALA A 23 -17.69 -10.28 16.01
N ALA A 24 -18.04 -10.87 14.87
CA ALA A 24 -17.20 -11.89 14.27
C ALA A 24 -15.80 -11.25 14.16
N PRO A 25 -14.74 -11.87 14.70
CA PRO A 25 -13.41 -11.44 14.31
C PRO A 25 -13.37 -11.62 12.80
N VAL A 26 -13.27 -10.51 12.07
CA VAL A 26 -12.74 -10.52 10.71
C VAL A 26 -11.45 -11.29 10.85
N SER A 27 -11.46 -12.55 10.44
CA SER A 27 -10.26 -13.34 10.35
C SER A 27 -9.34 -12.49 9.50
N ALA A 28 -8.26 -12.03 10.11
CA ALA A 28 -7.10 -11.58 9.38
C ALA A 28 -6.68 -12.80 8.55
N GLN A 29 -7.27 -12.94 7.37
CA GLN A 29 -6.66 -13.70 6.29
C GLN A 29 -5.37 -12.95 6.06
N ARG A 30 -4.30 -13.45 6.71
CA ARG A 30 -2.96 -13.37 6.16
C ARG A 30 -3.16 -13.59 4.68
N ALA A 31 -2.96 -12.54 3.89
CA ALA A 31 -2.81 -12.69 2.46
C ALA A 31 -1.68 -13.70 2.32
N VAL A 32 -2.06 -14.96 2.08
CA VAL A 32 -1.12 -15.98 1.68
C VAL A 32 -0.54 -15.40 0.40
N PRO A 33 0.78 -15.20 0.30
CA PRO A 33 1.37 -14.84 -0.98
C PRO A 33 1.10 -16.02 -1.89
N ILE A 34 0.04 -15.92 -2.70
CA ILE A 34 -0.26 -16.88 -3.73
C ILE A 34 0.79 -16.62 -4.80
N THR A 35 1.98 -17.21 -4.63
CA THR A 35 2.95 -17.30 -5.71
C THR A 35 2.39 -18.32 -6.69
N ASN A 36 1.46 -17.89 -7.54
CA ASN A 36 0.93 -18.66 -8.67
C ASN A 36 2.05 -18.90 -9.69
N ALA A 37 3.08 -19.67 -9.34
CA ALA A 37 4.24 -19.94 -10.21
C ALA A 37 3.85 -20.43 -11.64
N ASP A 38 2.59 -20.83 -11.84
CA ASP A 38 2.00 -21.32 -13.08
C ASP A 38 1.04 -20.34 -13.80
N GLU A 39 0.99 -19.04 -13.46
CA GLU A 39 0.33 -18.09 -14.36
C GLU A 39 1.13 -18.01 -15.68
N ARG A 40 0.55 -18.58 -16.75
CA ARG A 40 1.12 -18.57 -18.09
C ARG A 40 1.44 -17.12 -18.51
N GLY A 41 2.64 -16.87 -19.03
CA GLY A 41 3.03 -15.55 -19.53
C GLY A 41 3.69 -14.60 -18.52
N ARG A 42 4.14 -15.10 -17.36
CA ARG A 42 4.96 -14.34 -16.41
C ARG A 42 6.27 -13.87 -17.04
N VAL A 43 6.39 -12.56 -17.26
CA VAL A 43 7.62 -11.90 -17.69
C VAL A 43 8.19 -11.14 -16.50
N PRO A 44 9.42 -11.43 -16.04
CA PRO A 44 10.04 -10.69 -14.94
C PRO A 44 10.01 -9.17 -15.20
N TYR A 45 9.66 -8.41 -14.17
CA TYR A 45 9.61 -6.96 -14.23
C TYR A 45 10.38 -6.39 -13.05
N ASN A 46 11.40 -5.59 -13.35
CA ASN A 46 12.14 -4.83 -12.37
C ASN A 46 12.26 -3.39 -12.86
N LEU A 47 11.84 -2.45 -12.02
CA LEU A 47 11.96 -1.03 -12.27
C LEU A 47 12.76 -0.42 -11.14
N THR A 48 13.76 0.39 -11.46
CA THR A 48 14.41 1.26 -10.48
C THR A 48 14.21 2.70 -10.92
N VAL A 49 13.67 3.50 -10.02
CA VAL A 49 13.47 4.92 -10.17
C VAL A 49 14.50 5.65 -9.33
N GLU A 50 15.26 6.56 -9.93
CA GLU A 50 16.25 7.39 -9.25
C GLU A 50 15.81 8.84 -9.26
N PHE A 51 15.90 9.50 -8.12
CA PHE A 51 15.45 10.88 -7.94
C PHE A 51 16.31 11.63 -6.92
N SER A 52 16.22 12.96 -6.97
CA SER A 52 16.95 13.88 -6.12
C SER A 52 16.05 15.03 -5.69
N THR A 53 16.58 15.95 -4.89
CA THR A 53 15.93 17.24 -4.60
C THR A 53 15.59 18.06 -5.84
N SER A 54 16.30 17.84 -6.96
CA SER A 54 16.10 18.58 -8.21
C SER A 54 15.11 17.94 -9.17
N GLY A 55 14.66 16.72 -8.89
CA GLY A 55 13.72 16.00 -9.74
C GLY A 55 14.04 14.52 -9.91
N CYS A 56 13.30 13.87 -10.80
CA CYS A 56 13.60 12.52 -11.21
C CYS A 56 14.74 12.48 -12.25
N LEU A 57 15.65 11.54 -12.07
CA LEU A 57 16.85 11.37 -12.91
C LEU A 57 16.69 10.19 -13.87
N PHE A 58 16.03 9.12 -13.44
CA PHE A 58 15.89 7.90 -14.24
C PHE A 58 14.53 7.23 -14.02
N ASN A 59 13.94 6.72 -15.11
CA ASN A 59 12.71 5.92 -15.09
C ASN A 59 11.47 6.57 -14.45
N CYS A 60 11.34 7.90 -14.53
CA CYS A 60 10.05 8.56 -14.31
C CYS A 60 9.51 9.16 -15.60
N SER A 61 8.19 9.10 -15.75
CA SER A 61 7.46 9.82 -16.79
C SER A 61 7.03 11.23 -16.35
N ASN A 62 6.90 11.45 -15.04
CA ASN A 62 6.56 12.75 -14.46
C ASN A 62 7.18 12.91 -13.07
N PHE A 63 7.41 14.16 -12.65
CA PHE A 63 7.85 14.53 -11.31
C PHE A 63 7.18 15.83 -10.88
N ALA A 64 6.71 15.87 -9.63
CA ALA A 64 6.22 17.07 -8.97
C ALA A 64 6.67 17.10 -7.51
N LEU A 65 7.25 18.24 -7.12
CA LEU A 65 7.52 18.58 -5.74
C LEU A 65 6.30 19.36 -5.22
N PHE A 66 5.56 18.78 -4.27
CA PHE A 66 4.38 19.41 -3.68
C PHE A 66 4.73 20.24 -2.44
N SER A 67 5.77 19.82 -1.72
CA SER A 67 6.39 20.54 -0.61
C SER A 67 7.84 20.11 -0.52
N ASP A 68 8.66 20.80 0.30
CA ASP A 68 10.04 20.41 0.60
C ASP A 68 10.19 18.98 1.17
N THR A 69 9.07 18.36 1.50
CA THR A 69 8.97 17.04 2.12
C THR A 69 8.16 16.03 1.31
N THR A 70 7.47 16.43 0.24
CA THR A 70 6.57 15.53 -0.50
C THR A 70 6.88 15.55 -1.99
N MET A 71 7.34 14.41 -2.49
CA MET A 71 7.64 14.17 -3.90
C MET A 71 6.61 13.20 -4.47
N LEU A 72 6.14 13.50 -5.68
CA LEU A 72 5.29 12.62 -6.45
C LEU A 72 5.93 12.41 -7.81
N PHE A 73 6.05 11.16 -8.22
CA PHE A 73 6.50 10.81 -9.56
C PHE A 73 5.74 9.61 -10.10
N ASP A 74 5.73 9.54 -11.41
CA ASP A 74 5.02 8.51 -12.15
C ASP A 74 6.05 7.56 -12.75
N ALA A 75 5.90 6.26 -12.50
CA ALA A 75 6.66 5.23 -13.19
C ALA A 75 6.22 5.13 -14.66
N PRO A 76 6.90 4.33 -15.51
CA PRO A 76 6.37 3.99 -16.82
C PRO A 76 5.02 3.28 -16.70
N ALA A 77 4.09 3.59 -17.62
CA ALA A 77 2.81 2.91 -17.68
C ALA A 77 2.98 1.41 -17.92
N VAL A 78 2.09 0.61 -17.36
CA VAL A 78 2.03 -0.83 -17.64
C VAL A 78 1.70 -1.03 -19.13
N PRO A 79 2.43 -1.88 -19.86
CA PRO A 79 2.12 -2.16 -21.26
C PRO A 79 0.67 -2.58 -21.48
N THR A 80 0.07 -2.15 -22.58
CA THR A 80 -1.29 -2.55 -22.95
C THR A 80 -1.38 -4.07 -23.13
N GLY A 81 -2.49 -4.68 -22.69
CA GLY A 81 -2.66 -6.13 -22.67
C GLY A 81 -1.83 -6.87 -21.60
N LYS A 82 -1.26 -6.15 -20.62
CA LYS A 82 -0.53 -6.76 -19.50
C LYS A 82 -0.98 -6.20 -18.16
N ARG A 83 -1.00 -7.05 -17.13
CA ARG A 83 -1.05 -6.65 -15.72
C ARG A 83 0.35 -6.65 -15.15
N LEU A 84 0.68 -5.65 -14.35
CA LEU A 84 1.84 -5.70 -13.47
C LEU A 84 1.42 -6.24 -12.11
N ILE A 85 2.04 -7.34 -11.67
CA ILE A 85 1.98 -7.80 -10.29
C ILE A 85 3.30 -7.40 -9.62
N VAL A 86 3.19 -6.65 -8.53
CA VAL A 86 4.32 -6.31 -7.67
C VAL A 86 4.40 -7.34 -6.56
N GLU A 87 5.62 -7.80 -6.26
CA GLU A 87 5.91 -8.75 -5.18
C GLU A 87 6.84 -8.16 -4.11
N TRP A 88 7.67 -7.19 -4.48
CA TRP A 88 8.56 -6.52 -3.55
C TRP A 88 8.83 -5.07 -3.94
N VAL A 89 9.11 -4.27 -2.93
CA VAL A 89 9.59 -2.90 -3.07
C VAL A 89 10.82 -2.75 -2.18
N SER A 90 11.85 -2.11 -2.72
CA SER A 90 13.00 -1.65 -1.95
C SER A 90 13.22 -0.17 -2.18
N ALA A 91 13.88 0.51 -1.25
CA ALA A 91 14.26 1.90 -1.44
C ALA A 91 15.54 2.22 -0.69
N SER A 92 16.25 3.22 -1.19
CA SER A 92 17.35 3.89 -0.52
C SER A 92 17.01 5.38 -0.45
N LEU A 93 16.63 5.85 0.73
CA LEU A 93 16.17 7.22 0.97
C LEU A 93 17.19 7.96 1.84
N PRO A 94 17.27 9.31 1.78
CA PRO A 94 18.11 10.05 2.71
C PRO A 94 17.73 9.79 4.17
N ALA A 95 18.73 9.73 5.04
CA ALA A 95 18.55 9.59 6.47
C ALA A 95 17.82 10.80 7.03
N SER A 96 16.58 10.59 7.51
CA SER A 96 15.84 11.57 8.28
C SER A 96 15.54 11.02 9.67
N SER A 97 15.32 11.92 10.63
CA SER A 97 15.12 11.59 12.04
C SER A 97 13.75 11.00 12.37
N SER A 98 12.76 11.07 11.47
CA SER A 98 11.43 10.48 11.71
C SER A 98 10.50 10.57 10.50
N ALA A 99 9.77 9.48 10.24
CA ALA A 99 8.59 9.38 9.36
C ALA A 99 8.79 9.48 7.83
N ASN A 100 9.85 8.92 7.25
CA ASN A 100 9.86 8.69 5.80
C ASN A 100 8.75 7.70 5.40
N SER A 101 8.01 7.99 4.34
CA SER A 101 7.03 7.03 3.80
C SER A 101 7.06 6.96 2.29
N ILE A 102 6.75 5.77 1.78
CA ILE A 102 6.58 5.50 0.35
C ILE A 102 5.19 4.96 0.14
N SER A 103 4.45 5.50 -0.83
CA SER A 103 3.12 5.03 -1.20
C SER A 103 3.00 4.81 -2.69
N PHE A 104 2.45 3.67 -3.06
CA PHE A 104 2.01 3.34 -4.42
C PHE A 104 0.52 3.55 -4.51
N GLN A 105 0.09 4.30 -5.52
CA GLN A 105 -1.27 4.84 -5.59
C GLN A 105 -1.88 4.56 -6.96
N SER A 106 -3.21 4.44 -7.00
CA SER A 106 -3.98 4.29 -8.24
C SER A 106 -4.28 5.62 -8.95
N SER A 107 -4.04 6.76 -8.29
CA SER A 107 -4.26 8.08 -8.87
C SER A 107 -3.26 9.10 -8.36
N ARG A 108 -2.86 10.02 -9.22
CA ARG A 108 -2.08 11.20 -8.86
C ARG A 108 -2.87 12.22 -8.04
N ILE A 109 -4.20 12.25 -8.16
CA ILE A 109 -5.06 13.27 -7.52
C ILE A 109 -5.11 13.05 -6.02
N ILE A 110 -4.51 13.96 -5.24
CA ILE A 110 -4.38 13.87 -3.77
C ILE A 110 -5.71 13.55 -3.07
N ALA A 111 -6.81 14.19 -3.48
CA ALA A 111 -8.13 14.02 -2.89
C ALA A 111 -8.72 12.61 -3.08
N ASN A 112 -8.25 11.83 -4.06
CA ASN A 112 -8.77 10.51 -4.41
C ASN A 112 -7.70 9.41 -4.25
N GLN A 113 -6.61 9.67 -3.55
CA GLN A 113 -5.53 8.69 -3.43
C GLN A 113 -5.94 7.53 -2.54
N ARG A 114 -6.14 6.37 -3.16
CA ARG A 114 -6.12 5.09 -2.47
C ARG A 114 -4.72 4.51 -2.64
N ALA A 115 -4.01 4.38 -1.52
CA ALA A 115 -2.75 3.67 -1.52
C ALA A 115 -3.04 2.19 -1.78
N LEU A 116 -2.49 1.65 -2.87
CA LEU A 116 -2.45 0.22 -3.14
C LEU A 116 -1.48 -0.46 -2.18
N TRP A 117 -0.40 0.25 -1.82
CA TRP A 117 0.57 -0.17 -0.84
C TRP A 117 1.28 1.04 -0.24
N GLN A 118 1.69 0.93 1.02
CA GLN A 118 2.45 1.97 1.70
C GLN A 118 3.43 1.37 2.71
N TYR A 119 4.57 2.03 2.87
CA TYR A 119 5.58 1.69 3.85
C TYR A 119 6.00 2.92 4.64
N HIS A 120 6.10 2.78 5.96
CA HIS A 120 6.41 3.87 6.91
C HIS A 120 7.69 3.61 7.71
N GLY A 121 8.47 2.60 7.34
CA GLY A 121 9.60 2.10 8.13
C GLY A 121 9.30 0.79 8.86
N PRO A 122 10.29 0.22 9.58
CA PRO A 122 11.59 0.82 9.90
C PRO A 122 12.62 0.73 8.76
N TYR A 123 13.39 1.80 8.55
CA TYR A 123 14.51 1.78 7.58
C TYR A 123 15.82 1.39 8.27
N TYR A 124 16.66 0.62 7.58
CA TYR A 124 17.98 0.22 8.07
C TYR A 124 19.07 1.17 7.56
N GLY A 125 20.18 1.33 8.31
CA GLY A 125 21.33 2.07 7.82
C GLY A 125 22.02 1.36 6.66
N VAL A 126 22.34 2.09 5.60
CA VAL A 126 23.17 1.58 4.50
C VAL A 126 24.63 1.94 4.79
N SER A 127 25.49 0.93 4.95
CA SER A 127 26.89 1.13 5.34
C SER A 127 27.62 2.09 4.38
N GLY A 128 28.37 3.05 4.94
CA GLY A 128 29.18 4.00 4.17
C GLY A 128 28.41 5.10 3.46
N THR A 129 27.12 5.30 3.76
CA THR A 129 26.29 6.36 3.16
C THR A 129 25.37 7.01 4.18
N ASP A 130 24.88 8.22 3.89
CA ASP A 130 23.80 8.87 4.64
C ASP A 130 22.41 8.39 4.21
N LEU A 131 22.33 7.22 3.57
CA LEU A 131 21.07 6.64 3.11
C LEU A 131 20.54 5.59 4.10
N ARG A 132 19.23 5.46 4.10
CA ARG A 132 18.46 4.48 4.85
C ARG A 132 17.72 3.60 3.86
N GLY A 133 18.00 2.30 3.95
CA GLY A 133 17.44 1.28 3.09
C GLY A 133 16.12 0.74 3.65
N MET A 134 15.27 0.26 2.77
CA MET A 134 14.19 -0.67 3.12
C MET A 134 14.04 -1.71 2.03
N SER A 135 13.53 -2.87 2.40
CA SER A 135 13.10 -3.92 1.48
C SER A 135 11.93 -4.65 2.13
N SER A 136 10.81 -4.70 1.44
CA SER A 136 9.58 -5.32 1.94
C SER A 136 8.86 -6.07 0.82
N GLY A 137 8.26 -7.20 1.18
CA GLY A 137 7.23 -7.80 0.35
C GLY A 137 6.10 -6.80 0.14
N ALA A 138 5.57 -6.75 -1.07
CA ALA A 138 4.50 -5.86 -1.45
C ALA A 138 3.62 -6.62 -2.43
N PHE A 139 2.32 -6.77 -2.13
CA PHE A 139 1.42 -7.56 -2.96
C PHE A 139 0.28 -6.68 -3.43
N PHE A 140 0.45 -6.12 -4.62
CA PHE A 140 -0.55 -5.29 -5.28
C PHE A 140 -0.33 -5.34 -6.80
N SER A 141 -1.30 -4.83 -7.56
CA SER A 141 -1.25 -4.90 -9.01
C SER A 141 -1.66 -3.58 -9.67
N TYR A 142 -1.17 -3.38 -10.88
CA TYR A 142 -1.63 -2.37 -11.83
C TYR A 142 -2.13 -3.04 -13.10
N GLY A 143 -3.28 -2.60 -13.60
CA GLY A 143 -3.90 -3.09 -14.82
C GLY A 143 -3.24 -2.57 -16.11
N PRO A 144 -3.72 -3.01 -17.28
CA PRO A 144 -3.18 -2.59 -18.57
C PRO A 144 -3.32 -1.07 -18.78
N GLY A 145 -2.20 -0.42 -19.12
CA GLY A 145 -2.16 1.03 -19.34
C GLY A 145 -2.19 1.89 -18.08
N GLU A 146 -2.35 1.30 -16.89
CA GLU A 146 -2.29 2.05 -15.64
C GLU A 146 -0.87 2.56 -15.38
N THR A 147 -0.77 3.73 -14.75
CA THR A 147 0.51 4.34 -14.40
C THR A 147 0.73 4.25 -12.90
N PRO A 148 1.80 3.59 -12.43
CA PRO A 148 2.14 3.60 -11.01
C PRO A 148 2.47 5.00 -10.53
N HIS A 149 1.63 5.55 -9.66
CA HIS A 149 1.86 6.83 -9.00
C HIS A 149 2.58 6.60 -7.67
N ILE A 150 3.78 7.14 -7.54
CA ILE A 150 4.65 6.94 -6.39
C ILE A 150 4.75 8.25 -5.63
N ARG A 151 4.33 8.21 -4.37
CA ARG A 151 4.49 9.31 -3.42
C ARG A 151 5.58 8.96 -2.44
N VAL A 152 6.53 9.87 -2.26
CA VAL A 152 7.57 9.79 -1.25
C VAL A 152 7.42 10.98 -0.33
N TYR A 153 7.30 10.71 0.96
CA TYR A 153 7.37 11.72 2.00
C TYR A 153 8.69 11.59 2.74
N LEU A 154 9.45 12.68 2.78
CA LEU A 154 10.77 12.80 3.39
C LEU A 154 10.75 13.97 4.37
N THR A 155 11.11 13.75 5.62
CA THR A 155 11.31 14.84 6.58
C THR A 155 12.69 15.47 6.35
N ALA A 156 12.73 16.47 5.46
CA ALA A 156 13.84 17.38 5.15
C ALA A 156 15.21 16.71 4.92
N ALA A 157 15.57 16.52 3.65
CA ALA A 157 16.92 16.22 3.22
C ALA A 157 17.32 17.23 2.13
N SER A 158 18.32 18.07 2.39
CA SER A 158 18.91 18.95 1.38
C SER A 158 20.01 18.19 0.63
N GLY A 159 19.96 18.17 -0.70
CA GLY A 159 21.02 17.62 -1.55
C GLY A 159 21.21 16.11 -1.40
N PHE A 160 20.28 15.32 -1.94
CA PHE A 160 20.36 13.86 -1.89
C PHE A 160 20.15 13.21 -3.27
N LEU A 161 20.60 11.96 -3.36
CA LEU A 161 20.24 11.01 -4.40
C LEU A 161 19.56 9.81 -3.72
N ALA A 162 18.38 9.45 -4.19
CA ALA A 162 17.57 8.38 -3.64
C ALA A 162 17.04 7.47 -4.76
N SER A 163 16.69 6.25 -4.40
CA SER A 163 16.11 5.30 -5.33
C SER A 163 14.96 4.51 -4.72
N ILE A 164 14.01 4.12 -5.57
CA ILE A 164 12.96 3.14 -5.27
C ILE A 164 13.00 2.09 -6.37
N SER A 165 13.08 0.82 -5.97
CA SER A 165 13.00 -0.31 -6.87
C SER A 165 11.75 -1.13 -6.59
N ILE A 166 11.10 -1.55 -7.66
CA ILE A 166 9.93 -2.42 -7.66
C ILE A 166 10.34 -3.68 -8.38
N GLY A 167 9.97 -4.83 -7.85
CA GLY A 167 10.05 -6.06 -8.63
C GLY A 167 8.85 -6.97 -8.44
N GLY A 168 8.69 -7.81 -9.45
CA GLY A 168 7.58 -8.73 -9.62
C GLY A 168 7.56 -9.19 -11.07
N TYR A 169 6.38 -9.22 -11.67
CA TYR A 169 6.22 -9.77 -13.02
C TYR A 169 5.02 -9.16 -13.75
N LEU A 170 5.09 -9.17 -15.08
CA LEU A 170 3.97 -8.90 -15.96
C LEU A 170 3.28 -10.21 -16.31
N ILE A 171 1.94 -10.22 -16.34
CA ILE A 171 1.12 -11.29 -16.91
C ILE A 171 0.31 -10.75 -18.07
N GLU A 172 -0.02 -11.60 -19.04
CA GLU A 172 -0.92 -11.24 -20.13
C GLU A 172 -2.34 -11.08 -19.59
N GLU A 173 -3.01 -10.01 -20.03
CA GLU A 173 -4.44 -9.81 -19.85
C GLU A 173 -5.13 -9.71 -21.20
N PRO A 174 -6.26 -10.45 -21.39
CA PRO A 174 -7.05 -10.39 -22.61
C PRO A 174 -7.78 -9.04 -22.79
#